data_AF-A0A4V2ANX0-F1
#
_entry.id   AF-A0A4V2ANX0-F1
#
_cell.length_a   1.000
_cell.length_b   1.000
_cell.length_c   1.000
_cell.angle_alpha   90.00
_cell.angle_beta   90.00
_cell.angle_gamma   90.00
#
_symmetry.space_group_name_H-M   'P 1'
#
loop_
_entity.id
_entity.type
_entity.pdbx_description
1 polymer ?
#
loop_
_entity_poly.entity_id
_entity_poly.type
_entity_poly.pdbx_seq_one_letter_code
_entity_poly.pdbx_strand_id
1 'polypeptide(L)'
;MSLFEAQSTEFQRSHIGPNKQQTAEMLKAIGVSSLQELVDRTVPPNIRMKEELNLPAAMSESAYLQHIKDVSLKNKVFKNYIGQGYYDTLTPSVILRNVFENPGWYTQYTPYQAEISQGRLESLLNFQTVVSDLTALPLANASLLDEATAAAEAMTMFFNMLNKDIHHISRPKFFVDEDVFPQTKDVVVTRAIPVGIEVVYGDYQTAQIDDTYFGALVQYPNDKGSVEDYREFINKVHGVGAYVAMATDLLALTLLTPPGELGADVALGSAQRFGVPLGYGGPHAAFFASKDDFKRNIPGRIIGVSVDAQGNRALRMALQTREQHIKREKATSNICTAQALLANMASMYAVFHGPDGLRNIAKRVALLTQTLANALEERGYELLHEYFFDTVVVKVDDVKSFREKAERQHINFRYYNNQHIGISIDETTTPSDLFDVINSFVNDVDPVAYELEHEDTLDIIPTALTRTSEFLTHPVFNSHHSETQMMRYITQLQSKDISLVHSMIPLGSCTMKLNAASEMIPLSWAHWSKMHPFAPIDQAEGYTFIVKELSKYLCEITKFDACSLQPNSGAQGEYAGLLTIKGYHESRGEGHRNVMLIPISAHGTNPASAV
;
A
#
# COMPACT_ATOMS: atom_id res chain seq x y z
N MET A 1 8.86 -30.97 33.74
CA MET A 1 8.37 -29.64 33.39
C MET A 1 7.37 -29.23 34.44
N SER A 2 7.60 -28.11 35.13
CA SER A 2 6.64 -27.57 36.08
C SER A 2 5.37 -27.10 35.36
N LEU A 3 4.25 -26.93 36.06
CA LEU A 3 3.04 -26.34 35.46
C LEU A 3 3.30 -24.92 34.92
N PHE A 4 4.19 -24.18 35.57
CA PHE A 4 4.58 -22.83 35.16
C PHE A 4 5.42 -22.84 33.86
N GLU A 5 6.37 -23.77 33.73
CA GLU A 5 7.11 -23.96 32.48
C GLU A 5 6.18 -24.38 31.35
N ALA A 6 5.26 -25.32 31.60
CA ALA A 6 4.29 -25.77 30.61
C ALA A 6 3.41 -24.63 30.10
N GLN A 7 2.99 -23.72 30.98
CA GLN A 7 2.25 -22.51 30.61
C GLN A 7 3.09 -21.54 29.78
N SER A 8 4.36 -21.31 30.16
CA SER A 8 5.25 -20.41 29.40
C SER A 8 5.58 -20.90 27.99
N THR A 9 5.50 -22.21 27.74
CA THR A 9 5.78 -22.82 26.43
C THR A 9 4.52 -23.27 25.69
N GLU A 10 3.33 -22.91 26.15
CA GLU A 10 2.05 -23.43 25.63
C GLU A 10 1.86 -23.16 24.13
N PHE A 11 2.35 -22.01 23.65
CA PHE A 11 2.24 -21.61 22.24
C PHE A 11 2.91 -22.62 21.29
N GLN A 12 4.03 -23.25 21.69
CA GLN A 12 4.68 -24.27 20.86
C GLN A 12 3.75 -25.44 20.57
N ARG A 13 2.92 -25.82 21.56
CA ARG A 13 1.94 -26.90 21.41
C ARG A 13 0.75 -26.47 20.55
N SER A 14 0.34 -25.20 20.62
CA SER A 14 -0.70 -24.65 19.73
C SER A 14 -0.20 -24.51 18.29
N HIS A 15 1.09 -24.21 18.09
CA HIS A 15 1.69 -23.95 16.78
C HIS A 15 2.13 -25.22 16.04
N ILE A 16 2.73 -26.19 16.74
CA ILE A 16 3.24 -27.42 16.15
C ILE A 16 2.16 -28.50 16.20
N GLY A 17 1.62 -28.88 15.04
CA GLY A 17 0.54 -29.86 14.94
C GLY A 17 0.89 -31.25 15.52
N PRO A 18 1.99 -31.91 15.08
CA PRO A 18 2.35 -33.23 15.60
C PRO A 18 2.71 -33.20 17.08
N ASN A 19 2.00 -34.00 17.89
CA ASN A 19 2.37 -34.22 19.29
C ASN A 19 3.51 -35.26 19.43
N LYS A 20 3.91 -35.57 20.67
CA LYS A 20 4.99 -36.55 20.95
C LYS A 20 4.73 -37.94 20.37
N GLN A 21 3.49 -38.43 20.45
CA GLN A 21 3.13 -39.75 19.93
C GLN A 21 3.19 -39.76 18.40
N GLN A 22 2.56 -38.78 17.75
CA GLN A 22 2.57 -38.64 16.29
C GLN A 22 3.99 -38.45 15.76
N THR A 23 4.82 -37.68 16.46
CA THR A 23 6.25 -37.52 16.14
C THR A 23 6.96 -38.87 16.19
N ALA A 24 6.75 -39.69 17.22
CA ALA A 24 7.35 -41.01 17.32
C ALA A 24 6.88 -41.97 16.19
N GLU A 25 5.60 -41.92 15.83
CA GLU A 25 5.04 -42.68 14.70
C GLU A 25 5.68 -42.26 13.37
N MET A 26 5.82 -40.95 13.13
CA MET A 26 6.48 -40.41 11.95
C MET A 26 7.95 -40.82 11.88
N LEU A 27 8.71 -40.67 12.97
CA LEU A 27 10.12 -41.07 13.06
C LEU A 27 10.31 -42.56 12.76
N LYS A 28 9.42 -43.40 13.32
CA LYS A 28 9.40 -44.84 13.03
C LYS A 28 9.15 -45.13 11.55
N ALA A 29 8.21 -44.41 10.92
CA ALA A 29 7.89 -44.60 9.50
C ALA A 29 9.08 -44.27 8.57
N ILE A 30 9.88 -43.28 8.92
CA ILE A 30 11.08 -42.89 8.14
C ILE A 30 12.38 -43.59 8.61
N GLY A 31 12.30 -44.46 9.62
CA GLY A 31 13.41 -45.31 10.08
C GLY A 31 14.51 -44.57 10.84
N VAL A 32 14.18 -43.54 11.62
CA VAL A 32 15.10 -42.88 12.57
C VAL A 32 14.56 -42.95 13.99
N SER A 33 15.44 -42.91 15.00
CA SER A 33 15.07 -43.05 16.42
C SER A 33 14.68 -41.73 17.09
N SER A 34 15.07 -40.59 16.52
CA SER A 34 14.87 -39.27 17.13
C SER A 34 14.86 -38.13 16.10
N LEU A 35 14.31 -36.98 16.49
CA LEU A 35 14.43 -35.73 15.74
C LEU A 35 15.89 -35.32 15.56
N GLN A 36 16.74 -35.56 16.56
CA GLN A 36 18.16 -35.28 16.46
C GLN A 36 18.81 -36.10 15.35
N GLU A 37 18.53 -37.41 15.29
CA GLU A 37 19.04 -38.26 14.20
C GLU A 37 18.54 -37.79 12.81
N LEU A 38 17.28 -37.36 12.72
CA LEU A 38 16.72 -36.79 11.48
C LEU A 38 17.51 -35.55 11.04
N VAL A 39 17.74 -34.60 11.95
CA VAL A 39 18.55 -33.40 11.67
C VAL A 39 19.98 -33.81 11.31
N ASP A 40 20.55 -34.76 12.06
CA ASP A 40 21.90 -35.33 11.87
C ASP A 40 22.13 -35.83 10.45
N ARG A 41 21.12 -36.48 9.87
CA ARG A 41 21.14 -37.03 8.51
C ARG A 41 20.74 -36.04 7.41
N THR A 42 20.11 -34.92 7.76
CA THR A 42 19.49 -33.99 6.78
C THR A 42 20.33 -32.73 6.55
N VAL A 43 20.76 -32.04 7.61
CA VAL A 43 21.42 -30.73 7.50
C VAL A 43 22.95 -30.92 7.60
N PRO A 44 23.79 -30.51 6.66
CA PRO A 44 25.24 -30.74 6.77
C PRO A 44 25.86 -30.20 8.07
N PRO A 45 26.69 -30.98 8.80
CA PRO A 45 27.13 -30.62 10.16
C PRO A 45 28.03 -29.37 10.19
N ASN A 46 28.74 -29.06 9.11
CA ASN A 46 29.66 -27.93 9.01
C ASN A 46 28.96 -26.56 8.90
N ILE A 47 27.65 -26.53 8.63
CA ILE A 47 26.86 -25.28 8.54
C ILE A 47 25.84 -25.14 9.67
N ARG A 48 25.82 -26.05 10.65
CA ARG A 48 24.90 -25.97 11.78
C ARG A 48 25.41 -24.97 12.81
N MET A 49 24.48 -24.25 13.45
CA MET A 49 24.80 -23.51 14.66
C MET A 49 25.25 -24.48 15.75
N LYS A 50 26.37 -24.15 16.40
CA LYS A 50 26.93 -24.93 17.51
C LYS A 50 26.39 -24.52 18.86
N GLU A 51 25.78 -23.34 18.92
CA GLU A 51 25.24 -22.72 20.11
C GLU A 51 23.75 -22.48 19.91
N GLU A 52 23.01 -22.47 21.00
CA GLU A 52 21.59 -22.11 20.99
C GLU A 52 21.41 -20.62 20.63
N LEU A 53 20.24 -20.28 20.09
CA LEU A 53 19.92 -18.90 19.80
C LEU A 53 19.80 -18.10 21.10
N ASN A 54 20.49 -16.97 21.17
CA ASN A 54 20.41 -16.04 22.30
C ASN A 54 19.18 -15.12 22.16
N LEU A 55 18.00 -15.72 22.30
CA LEU A 55 16.71 -15.04 22.26
C LEU A 55 16.09 -14.96 23.67
N PRO A 56 15.22 -13.98 23.94
CA PRO A 56 14.46 -13.95 25.18
C PRO A 56 13.65 -15.22 25.40
N ALA A 57 13.38 -15.53 26.68
CA ALA A 57 12.55 -16.67 27.03
C ALA A 57 11.15 -16.57 26.41
N ALA A 58 10.58 -17.73 26.07
CA ALA A 58 9.23 -17.82 25.53
C ALA A 58 8.20 -17.22 26.50
N MET A 59 7.17 -16.59 25.92
CA MET A 59 6.01 -16.07 26.65
C MET A 59 4.81 -16.99 26.43
N SER A 60 3.93 -17.09 27.44
CA SER A 60 2.58 -17.63 27.24
C SER A 60 1.78 -16.71 26.30
N GLU A 61 0.72 -17.22 25.68
CA GLU A 61 -0.08 -16.41 24.74
C GLU A 61 -0.71 -15.20 25.45
N SER A 62 -1.18 -15.40 26.69
CA SER A 62 -1.73 -14.33 27.51
C SER A 62 -0.69 -13.28 27.89
N ALA A 63 0.54 -13.70 28.22
CA ALA A 63 1.62 -12.77 28.54
C ALA A 63 2.07 -11.97 27.32
N TYR A 64 2.10 -12.60 26.13
CA TYR A 64 2.38 -11.91 24.87
C TYR A 64 1.34 -10.82 24.58
N LEU A 65 0.05 -11.13 24.70
CA LEU A 65 -1.03 -10.16 24.45
C LEU A 65 -0.96 -8.97 25.41
N GLN A 66 -0.65 -9.20 26.70
CA GLN A 66 -0.42 -8.13 27.66
C GLN A 66 0.82 -7.31 27.28
N HIS A 67 1.94 -7.97 26.98
CA HIS A 67 3.19 -7.30 26.61
C HIS A 67 3.03 -6.41 25.39
N ILE A 68 2.46 -6.95 24.29
CA ILE A 68 2.28 -6.19 23.06
C ILE A 68 1.24 -5.07 23.23
N LYS A 69 0.28 -5.22 24.15
CA LYS A 69 -0.64 -4.14 24.52
C LYS A 69 0.11 -3.03 25.23
N ASP A 70 0.93 -3.33 26.22
CA ASP A 70 1.72 -2.35 26.96
C ASP A 70 2.70 -1.61 26.04
N VAL A 71 3.32 -2.32 25.09
CA VAL A 71 4.15 -1.70 24.04
C VAL A 71 3.33 -0.76 23.17
N SER A 72 2.12 -1.17 22.74
CA SER A 72 1.25 -0.32 21.90
C SER A 72 0.87 0.98 22.60
N LEU A 73 0.65 0.97 23.92
CA LEU A 73 0.24 2.16 24.69
C LEU A 73 1.34 3.23 24.78
N LYS A 74 2.55 2.94 24.32
CA LYS A 74 3.63 3.91 24.16
C LYS A 74 3.48 4.76 22.90
N ASN A 75 2.67 4.32 21.93
CA ASN A 75 2.31 5.15 20.79
C ASN A 75 1.28 6.19 21.22
N LYS A 76 1.46 7.43 20.77
CA LYS A 76 0.52 8.54 20.99
C LYS A 76 -0.35 8.68 19.75
N VAL A 77 -1.63 8.28 19.86
CA VAL A 77 -2.58 8.37 18.74
C VAL A 77 -3.12 9.81 18.65
N PHE A 78 -2.46 10.63 17.85
CA PHE A 78 -2.88 12.01 17.57
C PHE A 78 -3.85 12.06 16.38
N LYS A 79 -4.58 13.16 16.25
CA LYS A 79 -5.27 13.49 15.00
C LYS A 79 -4.21 13.94 13.99
N ASN A 80 -4.21 13.36 12.80
CA ASN A 80 -3.17 13.58 11.81
C ASN A 80 -3.78 14.19 10.54
N TYR A 81 -3.34 15.39 10.19
CA TYR A 81 -3.71 16.11 8.97
C TYR A 81 -2.47 16.34 8.08
N ILE A 82 -1.55 15.36 8.10
CA ILE A 82 -0.28 15.43 7.36
C ILE A 82 -0.50 15.16 5.86
N GLY A 83 -1.41 14.24 5.52
CA GLY A 83 -1.66 13.80 4.14
C GLY A 83 -0.51 12.97 3.59
N GLN A 84 0.09 13.40 2.48
CA GLN A 84 1.17 12.68 1.79
C GLN A 84 0.78 11.25 1.36
N GLY A 85 -0.45 11.04 0.89
CA GLY A 85 -0.93 9.74 0.41
C GLY A 85 -1.48 8.83 1.51
N TYR A 86 -1.54 9.30 2.77
CA TYR A 86 -2.12 8.59 3.90
C TYR A 86 -3.14 9.48 4.60
N TYR A 87 -4.39 9.02 4.64
CA TYR A 87 -5.52 9.77 5.16
C TYR A 87 -6.31 8.86 6.09
N ASP A 88 -6.71 9.31 7.29
CA ASP A 88 -7.46 8.41 8.15
C ASP A 88 -8.82 8.09 7.52
N THR A 89 -9.34 6.91 7.84
CA THR A 89 -10.58 6.39 7.27
C THR A 89 -11.34 5.58 8.32
N LEU A 90 -12.65 5.48 8.11
CA LEU A 90 -13.53 4.64 8.89
C LEU A 90 -13.63 3.28 8.23
N THR A 91 -12.82 2.31 8.69
CA THR A 91 -13.00 0.91 8.28
C THR A 91 -14.37 0.42 8.77
N PRO A 92 -15.32 0.06 7.88
CA PRO A 92 -16.62 -0.41 8.31
C PRO A 92 -16.48 -1.66 9.19
N SER A 93 -17.12 -1.66 10.37
CA SER A 93 -16.98 -2.74 11.35
C SER A 93 -17.30 -4.12 10.78
N VAL A 94 -18.25 -4.19 9.83
CA VAL A 94 -18.60 -5.42 9.12
C VAL A 94 -17.45 -5.95 8.26
N ILE A 95 -16.63 -5.09 7.67
CA ILE A 95 -15.45 -5.46 6.88
C ILE A 95 -14.28 -5.80 7.81
N LEU A 96 -14.05 -4.99 8.85
CA LEU A 96 -13.01 -5.25 9.85
C LEU A 96 -13.16 -6.65 10.44
N ARG A 97 -14.36 -6.96 10.96
CA ARG A 97 -14.63 -8.22 11.65
C ARG A 97 -14.68 -9.42 10.70
N ASN A 98 -15.34 -9.28 9.55
CA ASN A 98 -15.66 -10.43 8.70
C ASN A 98 -14.66 -10.64 7.54
N VAL A 99 -13.71 -9.73 7.33
CA VAL A 99 -12.63 -9.86 6.33
C VAL A 99 -11.26 -9.78 7.00
N PHE A 100 -10.92 -8.66 7.64
CA PHE A 100 -9.57 -8.45 8.20
C PHE A 100 -9.26 -9.40 9.38
N GLU A 101 -10.22 -9.59 10.28
CA GLU A 101 -10.09 -10.46 11.46
C GLU A 101 -10.55 -11.90 11.21
N ASN A 102 -10.90 -12.24 9.96
CA ASN A 102 -11.47 -13.55 9.63
C ASN A 102 -10.43 -14.47 8.96
N PRO A 103 -10.03 -15.59 9.59
CA PRO A 103 -9.05 -16.51 9.00
C PRO A 103 -9.54 -17.17 7.71
N GLY A 104 -10.84 -17.16 7.44
CA GLY A 104 -11.40 -17.57 6.16
C GLY A 104 -11.00 -16.67 4.98
N TRP A 105 -10.46 -15.48 5.23
CA TRP A 105 -10.00 -14.51 4.23
C TRP A 105 -8.49 -14.29 4.20
N TYR A 106 -7.80 -14.40 5.34
CA TYR A 106 -6.37 -14.09 5.42
C TYR A 106 -5.43 -15.31 5.41
N THR A 107 -5.94 -16.54 5.52
CA THR A 107 -5.07 -17.74 5.61
C THR A 107 -4.82 -18.44 4.27
N GLN A 108 -5.63 -18.17 3.25
CA GLN A 108 -5.35 -18.59 1.88
C GLN A 108 -4.26 -17.73 1.24
N TYR A 109 -3.67 -18.24 0.15
CA TYR A 109 -2.64 -17.55 -0.60
C TYR A 109 -3.13 -17.14 -2.00
N THR A 110 -2.18 -16.88 -2.90
CA THR A 110 -2.44 -16.59 -4.31
C THR A 110 -3.43 -17.61 -4.92
N PRO A 111 -4.45 -17.17 -5.68
CA PRO A 111 -5.48 -18.06 -6.25
C PRO A 111 -4.97 -18.88 -7.45
N TYR A 112 -3.89 -19.66 -7.26
CA TYR A 112 -3.31 -20.53 -8.29
C TYR A 112 -4.31 -21.61 -8.75
N GLN A 113 -5.13 -22.12 -7.83
CA GLN A 113 -6.19 -23.09 -8.10
C GLN A 113 -7.53 -22.35 -8.16
N ALA A 114 -7.94 -21.94 -9.36
CA ALA A 114 -9.02 -20.97 -9.54
C ALA A 114 -10.38 -21.50 -9.07
N GLU A 115 -10.65 -22.79 -9.26
CA GLU A 115 -11.91 -23.46 -8.98
C GLU A 115 -12.29 -23.42 -7.48
N ILE A 116 -11.28 -23.37 -6.61
CA ILE A 116 -11.43 -23.30 -5.13
C ILE A 116 -10.99 -21.93 -4.59
N SER A 117 -11.06 -20.90 -5.44
CA SER A 117 -10.64 -19.53 -5.16
C SER A 117 -11.58 -18.47 -5.75
N GLN A 118 -12.79 -18.85 -6.17
CA GLN A 118 -13.68 -17.95 -6.91
C GLN A 118 -14.14 -16.76 -6.06
N GLY A 119 -14.17 -16.88 -4.73
CA GLY A 119 -14.55 -15.82 -3.81
C GLY A 119 -13.58 -14.63 -3.86
N ARG A 120 -12.31 -14.86 -3.53
CA ARG A 120 -11.29 -13.81 -3.61
C ARG A 120 -11.01 -13.35 -5.03
N LEU A 121 -11.16 -14.22 -6.03
CA LEU A 121 -11.06 -13.81 -7.44
C LEU A 121 -12.17 -12.82 -7.82
N GLU A 122 -13.41 -13.03 -7.35
CA GLU A 122 -14.52 -12.11 -7.58
C GLU A 122 -14.28 -10.76 -6.87
N SER A 123 -13.83 -10.80 -5.61
CA SER A 123 -13.49 -9.58 -4.87
C SER A 123 -12.33 -8.79 -5.52
N LEU A 124 -11.30 -9.46 -6.05
CA LEU A 124 -10.22 -8.79 -6.78
C LEU A 124 -10.66 -8.27 -8.16
N LEU A 125 -11.62 -8.93 -8.82
CA LEU A 125 -12.22 -8.41 -10.03
C LEU A 125 -13.05 -7.14 -9.72
N ASN A 126 -13.79 -7.14 -8.62
CA ASN A 126 -14.50 -5.95 -8.15
C ASN A 126 -13.51 -4.81 -7.86
N PHE A 127 -12.37 -5.08 -7.21
CA PHE A 127 -11.31 -4.09 -7.01
C PHE A 127 -10.82 -3.50 -8.34
N GLN A 128 -10.53 -4.35 -9.33
CA GLN A 128 -10.15 -3.89 -10.67
C GLN A 128 -11.23 -3.01 -11.30
N THR A 129 -12.51 -3.38 -11.17
CA THR A 129 -13.63 -2.57 -11.68
C THR A 129 -13.73 -1.23 -10.96
N VAL A 130 -13.54 -1.19 -9.63
CA VAL A 130 -13.51 0.06 -8.86
C VAL A 130 -12.45 1.00 -9.39
N VAL A 131 -11.23 0.49 -9.55
CA VAL A 131 -10.10 1.28 -10.05
C VAL A 131 -10.36 1.74 -11.48
N SER A 132 -10.80 0.85 -12.37
CA SER A 132 -11.08 1.19 -13.77
C SER A 132 -12.17 2.24 -13.92
N ASP A 133 -13.29 2.11 -13.20
CA ASP A 133 -14.38 3.09 -13.25
C ASP A 133 -13.96 4.45 -12.67
N LEU A 134 -13.25 4.45 -11.54
CA LEU A 134 -12.85 5.69 -10.89
C LEU A 134 -11.76 6.43 -11.67
N THR A 135 -10.83 5.71 -12.28
CA THR A 135 -9.74 6.31 -13.09
C THR A 135 -10.11 6.54 -14.55
N ALA A 136 -11.26 6.03 -15.00
CA ALA A 136 -11.69 5.98 -16.41
C ALA A 136 -10.67 5.30 -17.34
N LEU A 137 -9.93 4.31 -16.84
CA LEU A 137 -8.98 3.50 -17.60
C LEU A 137 -9.43 2.04 -17.69
N PRO A 138 -9.38 1.42 -18.87
CA PRO A 138 -10.07 0.15 -19.13
C PRO A 138 -9.43 -1.07 -18.46
N LEU A 139 -8.18 -0.98 -18.01
CA LEU A 139 -7.44 -2.12 -17.45
C LEU A 139 -6.77 -1.76 -16.13
N ALA A 140 -7.18 -2.40 -15.04
CA ALA A 140 -6.52 -2.36 -13.75
C ALA A 140 -5.95 -3.73 -13.35
N ASN A 141 -4.87 -3.74 -12.57
CA ASN A 141 -4.33 -4.96 -11.98
C ASN A 141 -4.95 -5.27 -10.60
N ALA A 142 -4.61 -6.44 -10.05
CA ALA A 142 -5.10 -6.93 -8.76
C ALA A 142 -4.18 -6.50 -7.60
N SER A 143 -3.78 -5.22 -7.60
CA SER A 143 -2.89 -4.48 -6.69
C SER A 143 -1.38 -4.55 -6.93
N LEU A 144 -0.70 -3.50 -6.47
CA LEU A 144 0.74 -3.39 -6.23
C LEU A 144 1.02 -3.17 -4.73
N LEU A 145 2.28 -2.90 -4.37
CA LEU A 145 2.76 -2.89 -2.99
C LEU A 145 2.45 -1.60 -2.24
N ASP A 146 2.69 -0.45 -2.86
CA ASP A 146 2.42 0.90 -2.36
C ASP A 146 2.45 1.90 -3.55
N GLU A 147 2.05 3.14 -3.33
CA GLU A 147 1.98 4.15 -4.39
C GLU A 147 3.35 4.43 -5.02
N ALA A 148 4.40 4.54 -4.21
CA ALA A 148 5.74 4.88 -4.64
C ALA A 148 6.33 3.81 -5.58
N THR A 149 6.13 2.54 -5.24
CA THR A 149 6.49 1.40 -6.10
C THR A 149 5.61 1.34 -7.34
N ALA A 150 4.31 1.66 -7.25
CA ALA A 150 3.44 1.74 -8.42
C ALA A 150 3.90 2.81 -9.43
N ALA A 151 4.35 3.97 -8.95
CA ALA A 151 4.94 5.03 -9.78
C ALA A 151 6.23 4.56 -10.49
N ALA A 152 7.10 3.86 -9.78
CA ALA A 152 8.30 3.29 -10.38
C ALA A 152 7.99 2.18 -11.41
N GLU A 153 6.92 1.41 -11.20
CA GLU A 153 6.45 0.43 -12.18
C GLU A 153 5.91 1.12 -13.45
N ALA A 154 5.23 2.27 -13.33
CA ALA A 154 4.80 3.05 -14.49
C ALA A 154 6.00 3.54 -15.32
N MET A 155 7.01 4.11 -14.64
CA MET A 155 8.28 4.50 -15.27
C MET A 155 8.93 3.32 -15.99
N THR A 156 9.07 2.18 -15.32
CA THR A 156 9.69 0.97 -15.88
C THR A 156 8.91 0.44 -17.09
N MET A 157 7.57 0.44 -17.00
CA MET A 157 6.69 0.02 -18.08
C MET A 157 6.86 0.88 -19.33
N PHE A 158 6.87 2.21 -19.18
CA PHE A 158 7.06 3.16 -20.28
C PHE A 158 8.46 3.05 -20.88
N PHE A 159 9.48 2.96 -20.03
CA PHE A 159 10.87 2.80 -20.46
C PHE A 159 11.02 1.58 -21.35
N ASN A 160 10.53 0.41 -20.92
CA ASN A 160 10.63 -0.85 -21.66
C ASN A 160 9.82 -0.85 -22.97
N MET A 161 8.79 -0.01 -23.09
CA MET A 161 8.02 0.10 -24.34
C MET A 161 8.74 0.89 -25.42
N LEU A 162 9.45 1.96 -25.03
CA LEU A 162 10.11 2.87 -25.95
C LEU A 162 11.61 2.57 -26.14
N ASN A 163 12.27 1.95 -25.16
CA ASN A 163 13.67 1.53 -25.20
C ASN A 163 13.78 0.00 -25.24
N LYS A 164 13.46 -0.61 -26.39
CA LYS A 164 13.48 -2.08 -26.55
C LYS A 164 14.89 -2.69 -26.52
N ASP A 165 15.91 -1.90 -26.86
CA ASP A 165 17.31 -2.30 -26.76
C ASP A 165 17.94 -1.68 -25.51
N ILE A 166 18.06 -2.48 -24.45
CA ILE A 166 18.62 -2.04 -23.17
C ILE A 166 20.11 -1.65 -23.25
N HIS A 167 20.82 -2.05 -24.32
CA HIS A 167 22.21 -1.65 -24.54
C HIS A 167 22.34 -0.31 -25.26
N HIS A 168 21.24 0.20 -25.84
CA HIS A 168 21.19 1.47 -26.52
C HIS A 168 19.91 2.24 -26.17
N ILE A 169 19.98 3.00 -25.09
CA ILE A 169 18.89 3.85 -24.62
C ILE A 169 18.76 5.06 -25.56
N SER A 170 17.67 5.13 -26.31
CA SER A 170 17.38 6.23 -27.24
C SER A 170 16.63 7.37 -26.58
N ARG A 171 15.84 7.06 -25.54
CA ARG A 171 15.04 8.01 -24.76
C ARG A 171 15.34 7.84 -23.27
N PRO A 172 16.37 8.50 -22.73
CA PRO A 172 16.81 8.29 -21.35
C PRO A 172 15.99 9.05 -20.30
N LYS A 173 15.24 10.09 -20.68
CA LYS A 173 14.66 11.04 -19.71
C LYS A 173 13.25 10.66 -19.27
N PHE A 174 13.02 10.73 -17.97
CA PHE A 174 11.71 10.64 -17.34
C PHE A 174 11.41 11.93 -16.58
N PHE A 175 10.37 12.65 -16.97
CA PHE A 175 9.96 13.85 -16.26
C PHE A 175 9.21 13.49 -14.97
N VAL A 176 9.49 14.19 -13.87
CA VAL A 176 8.75 14.06 -12.62
C VAL A 176 8.41 15.46 -12.12
N ASP A 177 7.11 15.73 -11.95
CA ASP A 177 6.66 17.02 -11.44
C ASP A 177 7.15 17.27 -10.01
N GLU A 178 7.49 18.53 -9.71
CA GLU A 178 7.98 18.94 -8.39
C GLU A 178 6.97 18.66 -7.29
N ASP A 179 5.67 18.70 -7.59
CA ASP A 179 4.58 18.45 -6.65
C ASP A 179 4.05 17.01 -6.71
N VAL A 180 4.91 16.04 -7.05
CA VAL A 180 4.73 14.63 -6.66
C VAL A 180 5.13 14.43 -5.19
N PHE A 181 4.55 13.47 -4.48
CA PHE A 181 4.91 13.18 -3.08
C PHE A 181 6.41 12.85 -2.93
N PRO A 182 7.09 13.33 -1.86
CA PRO A 182 8.52 13.11 -1.65
C PRO A 182 8.95 11.64 -1.68
N GLN A 183 8.23 10.76 -0.96
CA GLN A 183 8.54 9.32 -0.92
C GLN A 183 8.34 8.64 -2.27
N THR A 184 7.40 9.13 -3.08
CA THR A 184 7.18 8.63 -4.45
C THR A 184 8.37 9.00 -5.33
N LYS A 185 8.87 10.23 -5.23
CA LYS A 185 10.10 10.69 -5.92
C LYS A 185 11.32 9.84 -5.53
N ASP A 186 11.52 9.58 -4.24
CA ASP A 186 12.68 8.80 -3.75
C ASP A 186 12.72 7.38 -4.32
N VAL A 187 11.56 6.70 -4.38
CA VAL A 187 11.48 5.33 -4.94
C VAL A 187 11.65 5.34 -6.45
N VAL A 188 11.09 6.32 -7.16
CA VAL A 188 11.29 6.50 -8.62
C VAL A 188 12.78 6.67 -8.93
N VAL A 189 13.48 7.54 -8.21
CA VAL A 189 14.94 7.73 -8.38
C VAL A 189 15.70 6.45 -8.08
N THR A 190 15.40 5.79 -6.96
CA THR A 190 16.06 4.55 -6.56
C THR A 190 15.93 3.46 -7.64
N ARG A 191 14.79 3.41 -8.32
CA ARG A 191 14.49 2.47 -9.41
C ARG A 191 15.13 2.87 -10.74
N ALA A 192 15.30 4.16 -10.99
CA ALA A 192 15.91 4.71 -12.20
C ALA A 192 17.43 4.44 -12.25
N ILE A 193 18.12 4.62 -11.12
CA ILE A 193 19.59 4.55 -11.01
C ILE A 193 20.21 3.28 -11.64
N PRO A 194 19.80 2.05 -11.29
CA PRO A 194 20.45 0.85 -11.81
C PRO A 194 20.23 0.62 -13.31
N VAL A 195 19.16 1.19 -13.88
CA VAL A 195 18.79 1.08 -15.30
C VAL A 195 19.45 2.16 -16.14
N GLY A 196 19.93 3.25 -15.51
CA GLY A 196 20.50 4.40 -16.22
C GLY A 196 19.45 5.37 -16.76
N ILE A 197 18.28 5.44 -16.12
CA ILE A 197 17.23 6.42 -16.43
C ILE A 197 17.60 7.78 -15.83
N GLU A 198 17.48 8.85 -16.61
CA GLU A 198 17.65 10.23 -16.16
C GLU A 198 16.30 10.78 -15.67
N VAL A 199 16.14 10.91 -14.35
CA VAL A 199 14.97 11.56 -13.75
C VAL A 199 15.16 13.07 -13.78
N VAL A 200 14.25 13.78 -14.46
CA VAL A 200 14.28 15.24 -14.60
C VAL A 200 13.11 15.84 -13.84
N TYR A 201 13.43 16.62 -12.80
CA TYR A 201 12.43 17.37 -12.04
C TYR A 201 12.10 18.70 -12.70
N GLY A 202 10.86 19.14 -12.58
CA GLY A 202 10.46 20.50 -12.93
C GLY A 202 8.97 20.74 -12.74
N ASP A 203 8.54 21.93 -13.08
CA ASP A 203 7.13 22.33 -13.10
C ASP A 203 6.50 21.96 -14.46
N TYR A 204 5.41 21.19 -14.42
CA TYR A 204 4.70 20.73 -15.62
C TYR A 204 4.26 21.86 -16.55
N GLN A 205 3.98 23.07 -16.04
CA GLN A 205 3.52 24.22 -16.85
C GLN A 205 4.65 24.76 -17.74
N THR A 206 5.88 24.76 -17.24
CA THR A 206 7.04 25.36 -17.90
C THR A 206 8.00 24.35 -18.52
N ALA A 207 7.89 23.07 -18.14
CA ALA A 207 8.75 21.97 -18.57
C ALA A 207 8.86 21.88 -20.10
N GLN A 208 10.08 21.79 -20.62
CA GLN A 208 10.34 21.55 -22.04
C GLN A 208 10.55 20.07 -22.29
N ILE A 209 9.58 19.46 -22.99
CA ILE A 209 9.57 18.04 -23.32
C ILE A 209 9.96 17.88 -24.79
N ASP A 210 11.09 17.19 -25.03
CA ASP A 210 11.61 16.87 -26.36
C ASP A 210 11.55 15.35 -26.62
N ASP A 211 12.09 14.89 -27.75
CA ASP A 211 12.06 13.48 -28.18
C ASP A 211 12.98 12.55 -27.37
N THR A 212 13.76 13.09 -26.43
CA THR A 212 14.61 12.32 -25.50
C THR A 212 13.84 11.81 -24.28
N TYR A 213 12.62 12.31 -24.05
CA TYR A 213 11.74 11.82 -22.99
C TYR A 213 10.98 10.58 -23.41
N PHE A 214 10.86 9.61 -22.51
CA PHE A 214 10.01 8.42 -22.69
C PHE A 214 8.71 8.51 -21.87
N GLY A 215 8.67 9.34 -20.84
CA GLY A 215 7.43 9.59 -20.12
C GLY A 215 7.53 10.66 -19.05
N ALA A 216 6.40 10.87 -18.38
CA ALA A 216 6.21 11.84 -17.32
C ALA A 216 5.37 11.27 -16.17
N LEU A 217 5.65 11.72 -14.95
CA LEU A 217 4.84 11.49 -13.76
C LEU A 217 4.36 12.83 -13.19
N VAL A 218 3.04 12.97 -13.02
CA VAL A 218 2.39 14.10 -12.33
C VAL A 218 1.47 13.56 -11.23
N GLN A 219 1.00 14.43 -10.32
CA GLN A 219 0.11 14.04 -9.22
C GLN A 219 -1.17 14.89 -9.18
N TYR A 220 -2.30 14.25 -8.89
CA TYR A 220 -3.64 14.84 -9.03
C TYR A 220 -4.66 14.30 -7.99
N PRO A 221 -5.05 15.09 -6.97
CA PRO A 221 -4.47 16.39 -6.57
C PRO A 221 -2.99 16.27 -6.20
N ASN A 222 -2.23 17.35 -6.36
CA ASN A 222 -0.77 17.32 -6.18
C ASN A 222 -0.33 17.30 -4.70
N ASP A 223 0.98 17.26 -4.45
CA ASP A 223 1.62 17.20 -3.12
C ASP A 223 1.14 18.31 -2.17
N LYS A 224 0.77 19.46 -2.72
CA LYS A 224 0.31 20.67 -2.01
C LYS A 224 -1.22 20.82 -2.04
N GLY A 225 -1.93 19.81 -2.52
CA GLY A 225 -3.40 19.78 -2.57
C GLY A 225 -4.02 20.41 -3.81
N SER A 226 -3.23 21.01 -4.72
CA SER A 226 -3.77 21.71 -5.89
C SER A 226 -4.45 20.76 -6.87
N VAL A 227 -5.58 21.18 -7.41
CA VAL A 227 -6.33 20.51 -8.48
C VAL A 227 -6.06 21.23 -9.80
N GLU A 228 -5.16 20.65 -10.60
CA GLU A 228 -4.65 21.25 -11.84
C GLU A 228 -5.21 20.58 -13.10
N ASP A 229 -5.37 21.35 -14.19
CA ASP A 229 -5.71 20.80 -15.51
C ASP A 229 -4.44 20.40 -16.29
N TYR A 230 -4.17 19.10 -16.34
CA TYR A 230 -3.00 18.54 -17.00
C TYR A 230 -3.19 18.27 -18.50
N ARG A 231 -4.35 18.55 -19.12
CA ARG A 231 -4.63 18.18 -20.53
C ARG A 231 -3.59 18.73 -21.50
N GLU A 232 -3.19 20.00 -21.36
CA GLU A 232 -2.19 20.62 -22.24
C GLU A 232 -0.81 19.96 -22.10
N PHE A 233 -0.38 19.69 -20.86
CA PHE A 233 0.88 18.99 -20.59
C PHE A 233 0.87 17.57 -21.14
N ILE A 234 -0.24 16.83 -20.95
CA ILE A 234 -0.39 15.47 -21.50
C ILE A 234 -0.27 15.49 -23.02
N ASN A 235 -0.95 16.42 -23.70
CA ASN A 235 -0.85 16.59 -25.15
C ASN A 235 0.57 16.93 -25.59
N LYS A 236 1.31 17.74 -24.83
CA LYS A 236 2.73 18.06 -25.09
C LYS A 236 3.62 16.82 -25.02
N VAL A 237 3.46 16.00 -23.97
CA VAL A 237 4.22 14.74 -23.79
C VAL A 237 3.87 13.72 -24.89
N HIS A 238 2.59 13.60 -25.25
CA HIS A 238 2.16 12.74 -26.36
C HIS A 238 2.67 13.23 -27.71
N GLY A 239 2.84 14.54 -27.91
CA GLY A 239 3.36 15.15 -29.14
C GLY A 239 4.77 14.68 -29.51
N VAL A 240 5.58 14.27 -28.54
CA VAL A 240 6.92 13.66 -28.76
C VAL A 240 6.89 12.12 -28.76
N GLY A 241 5.70 11.53 -28.59
CA GLY A 241 5.47 10.09 -28.52
C GLY A 241 5.90 9.46 -27.20
N ALA A 242 5.93 10.22 -26.10
CA ALA A 242 6.15 9.75 -24.73
C ALA A 242 4.80 9.47 -24.03
N TYR A 243 4.84 8.89 -22.82
CA TYR A 243 3.62 8.51 -22.06
C TYR A 243 3.49 9.25 -20.73
N VAL A 244 2.27 9.39 -20.21
CA VAL A 244 2.00 10.06 -18.93
C VAL A 244 1.36 9.12 -17.91
N ALA A 245 1.95 9.07 -16.72
CA ALA A 245 1.37 8.48 -15.53
C ALA A 245 0.88 9.58 -14.58
N MET A 246 -0.32 9.41 -14.04
CA MET A 246 -0.87 10.29 -13.01
C MET A 246 -1.02 9.51 -11.69
N ALA A 247 -0.27 9.92 -10.66
CA ALA A 247 -0.54 9.52 -9.28
C ALA A 247 -1.80 10.26 -8.80
N THR A 248 -2.75 9.58 -8.16
CA THR A 248 -4.06 10.14 -7.84
C THR A 248 -4.73 9.46 -6.65
N ASP A 249 -5.86 10.02 -6.21
CA ASP A 249 -6.62 9.60 -5.04
C ASP A 249 -8.03 9.14 -5.43
N LEU A 250 -8.38 7.88 -5.11
CA LEU A 250 -9.67 7.29 -5.51
C LEU A 250 -10.90 8.02 -4.91
N LEU A 251 -10.79 8.62 -3.73
CA LEU A 251 -11.89 9.37 -3.13
C LEU A 251 -12.06 10.72 -3.85
N ALA A 252 -10.96 11.42 -4.14
CA ALA A 252 -10.99 12.66 -4.90
C ALA A 252 -11.62 12.45 -6.29
N LEU A 253 -11.30 11.33 -6.95
CA LEU A 253 -11.86 10.97 -8.27
C LEU A 253 -13.36 10.70 -8.27
N THR A 254 -14.03 10.63 -7.12
CA THR A 254 -15.50 10.58 -7.10
C THR A 254 -16.13 11.94 -7.46
N LEU A 255 -15.37 13.04 -7.32
CA LEU A 255 -15.77 14.42 -7.62
C LEU A 255 -14.97 15.06 -8.75
N LEU A 256 -13.73 14.60 -8.98
CA LEU A 256 -12.82 15.17 -9.99
C LEU A 256 -12.88 14.42 -11.32
N THR A 257 -12.74 15.15 -12.43
CA THR A 257 -12.55 14.56 -13.77
C THR A 257 -11.36 13.60 -13.72
N PRO A 258 -11.55 12.30 -14.03
CA PRO A 258 -10.54 11.29 -13.78
C PRO A 258 -9.40 11.29 -14.83
N PRO A 259 -8.22 10.73 -14.50
CA PRO A 259 -7.05 10.75 -15.38
C PRO A 259 -7.29 10.23 -16.80
N GLY A 260 -8.10 9.19 -16.97
CA GLY A 260 -8.44 8.64 -18.28
C GLY A 260 -9.18 9.64 -19.17
N GLU A 261 -10.03 10.50 -18.59
CA GLU A 261 -10.73 11.58 -19.29
C GLU A 261 -9.82 12.80 -19.54
N LEU A 262 -8.79 13.00 -18.72
CA LEU A 262 -7.73 14.01 -18.93
C LEU A 262 -6.70 13.57 -19.99
N GLY A 263 -6.67 12.29 -20.36
CA GLY A 263 -5.83 11.72 -21.42
C GLY A 263 -4.65 10.87 -20.94
N ALA A 264 -4.48 10.67 -19.64
CA ALA A 264 -3.38 9.90 -19.07
C ALA A 264 -3.31 8.47 -19.62
N ASP A 265 -2.10 7.91 -19.72
CA ASP A 265 -1.87 6.53 -20.15
C ASP A 265 -1.97 5.54 -19.00
N VAL A 266 -1.58 5.99 -17.81
CA VAL A 266 -1.59 5.25 -16.55
C VAL A 266 -2.15 6.13 -15.43
N ALA A 267 -2.96 5.53 -14.55
CA ALA A 267 -3.33 6.10 -13.27
C ALA A 267 -2.92 5.14 -12.16
N LEU A 268 -2.33 5.68 -11.08
CA LEU A 268 -1.84 4.90 -9.95
C LEU A 268 -2.05 5.65 -8.64
N GLY A 269 -1.94 4.96 -7.52
CA GLY A 269 -2.10 5.57 -6.20
C GLY A 269 -2.37 4.53 -5.12
N SER A 270 -2.69 5.00 -3.93
CA SER A 270 -3.11 4.15 -2.81
C SER A 270 -4.62 3.97 -2.74
N ALA A 271 -5.10 2.75 -2.50
CA ALA A 271 -6.50 2.49 -2.14
C ALA A 271 -6.73 2.51 -0.61
N GLN A 272 -5.77 3.02 0.18
CA GLN A 272 -5.79 2.99 1.64
C GLN A 272 -7.07 3.61 2.23
N ARG A 273 -7.41 4.83 1.81
CA ARG A 273 -8.56 5.57 2.38
C ARG A 273 -9.93 5.00 2.01
N PHE A 274 -9.97 3.89 1.26
CA PHE A 274 -11.17 3.07 1.11
C PHE A 274 -11.22 2.04 2.24
N GLY A 275 -11.32 2.53 3.48
CA GLY A 275 -11.57 1.70 4.65
C GLY A 275 -10.40 0.82 5.11
N VAL A 276 -9.16 1.07 4.71
CA VAL A 276 -7.98 0.36 5.24
C VAL A 276 -7.25 1.24 6.25
N PRO A 277 -6.93 0.78 7.48
CA PRO A 277 -6.29 1.63 8.49
C PRO A 277 -4.91 2.17 8.06
N LEU A 278 -4.49 3.30 8.64
CA LEU A 278 -3.18 3.94 8.36
C LEU A 278 -1.99 2.98 8.58
N GLY A 279 -2.02 2.19 9.64
CA GLY A 279 -1.06 1.10 9.88
C GLY A 279 0.41 1.52 10.00
N TYR A 280 0.70 2.80 10.27
CA TYR A 280 2.06 3.36 10.24
C TYR A 280 2.81 3.08 8.93
N GLY A 281 2.09 3.13 7.81
CA GLY A 281 2.62 2.99 6.46
C GLY A 281 2.10 1.80 5.68
N GLY A 282 1.42 0.84 6.33
CA GLY A 282 0.83 -0.28 5.62
C GLY A 282 0.32 -1.42 6.51
N PRO A 283 -0.15 -2.51 5.89
CA PRO A 283 -0.19 -2.73 4.44
C PRO A 283 -1.36 -2.01 3.75
N HIS A 284 -1.16 -1.53 2.52
CA HIS A 284 -2.20 -0.92 1.68
C HIS A 284 -2.08 -1.41 0.25
N ALA A 285 -3.21 -1.67 -0.41
CA ALA A 285 -3.18 -2.00 -1.82
C ALA A 285 -2.98 -0.73 -2.65
N ALA A 286 -1.88 -0.64 -3.38
CA ALA A 286 -1.77 0.33 -4.45
C ALA A 286 -2.56 -0.13 -5.67
N PHE A 287 -3.25 0.80 -6.31
CA PHE A 287 -3.91 0.55 -7.59
C PHE A 287 -3.02 0.97 -8.75
N PHE A 288 -3.20 0.30 -9.89
CA PHE A 288 -2.52 0.62 -11.13
C PHE A 288 -3.45 0.30 -12.28
N ALA A 289 -3.86 1.33 -13.03
CA ALA A 289 -4.68 1.22 -14.22
C ALA A 289 -4.00 1.84 -15.43
N SER A 290 -4.33 1.34 -16.62
CA SER A 290 -3.71 1.75 -17.87
C SER A 290 -4.67 1.63 -19.07
N LYS A 291 -4.29 2.27 -20.18
CA LYS A 291 -4.92 2.00 -21.49
C LYS A 291 -4.71 0.53 -21.91
N ASP A 292 -5.60 -0.01 -22.73
CA ASP A 292 -5.56 -1.42 -23.17
C ASP A 292 -4.26 -1.79 -23.92
N ASP A 293 -3.62 -0.81 -24.58
CA ASP A 293 -2.35 -0.97 -25.29
C ASP A 293 -1.23 -1.52 -24.38
N PHE A 294 -1.30 -1.26 -23.07
CA PHE A 294 -0.32 -1.71 -22.07
C PHE A 294 -0.59 -3.11 -21.50
N LYS A 295 -1.64 -3.82 -21.93
CA LYS A 295 -2.07 -5.10 -21.31
C LYS A 295 -1.02 -6.21 -21.27
N ARG A 296 -0.01 -6.15 -22.14
CA ARG A 296 1.11 -7.12 -22.17
C ARG A 296 2.28 -6.72 -21.28
N ASN A 297 2.28 -5.49 -20.76
CA ASN A 297 3.37 -4.85 -20.04
C ASN A 297 2.97 -4.46 -18.60
N ILE A 298 1.67 -4.34 -18.31
CA ILE A 298 1.18 -4.03 -16.96
C ILE A 298 1.77 -4.98 -15.90
N PRO A 299 2.24 -4.45 -14.75
CA PRO A 299 2.85 -5.24 -13.68
C PRO A 299 1.81 -6.02 -12.87
N GLY A 300 2.26 -7.11 -12.24
CA GLY A 300 1.45 -7.87 -11.28
C GLY A 300 0.32 -8.70 -11.90
N ARG A 301 -0.56 -9.18 -11.02
CA ARG A 301 -1.66 -10.10 -11.35
C ARG A 301 -2.83 -9.35 -11.96
N ILE A 302 -3.57 -10.00 -12.85
CA ILE A 302 -4.85 -9.50 -13.37
C ILE A 302 -5.85 -10.64 -13.27
N ILE A 303 -7.04 -10.38 -12.74
CA ILE A 303 -8.17 -11.29 -12.76
C ILE A 303 -8.95 -11.07 -14.05
N GLY A 304 -9.20 -12.16 -14.76
CA GLY A 304 -9.98 -12.17 -15.99
C GLY A 304 -11.20 -13.08 -15.87
N VAL A 305 -12.24 -12.72 -16.61
CA VAL A 305 -13.41 -13.57 -16.83
C VAL A 305 -13.08 -14.61 -17.90
N SER A 306 -13.48 -15.85 -17.64
CA SER A 306 -13.32 -17.02 -18.50
C SER A 306 -14.59 -17.88 -18.42
N VAL A 307 -14.55 -19.05 -19.04
CA VAL A 307 -15.57 -20.11 -18.89
C VAL A 307 -14.96 -21.37 -18.30
N ASP A 308 -15.75 -22.14 -17.55
CA ASP A 308 -15.39 -23.48 -17.09
C ASP A 308 -15.68 -24.56 -18.14
N ALA A 309 -15.44 -25.83 -17.80
CA ALA A 309 -15.68 -26.97 -18.70
C ALA A 309 -17.16 -27.21 -19.05
N GLN A 310 -18.09 -26.62 -18.29
CA GLN A 310 -19.54 -26.71 -18.51
C GLN A 310 -20.09 -25.46 -19.23
N GLY A 311 -19.22 -24.50 -19.58
CA GLY A 311 -19.59 -23.24 -20.23
C GLY A 311 -20.09 -22.16 -19.28
N ASN A 312 -20.00 -22.36 -17.96
CA ASN A 312 -20.40 -21.35 -16.98
C ASN A 312 -19.32 -20.27 -16.85
N ARG A 313 -19.74 -19.04 -16.52
CA ARG A 313 -18.82 -17.93 -16.22
C ARG A 313 -17.95 -18.29 -15.00
N ALA A 314 -16.63 -18.21 -15.16
CA ALA A 314 -15.64 -18.46 -14.11
C ALA A 314 -14.53 -17.41 -14.15
N LEU A 315 -13.84 -17.21 -13.02
CA LEU A 315 -12.74 -16.25 -12.89
C LEU A 315 -11.40 -16.97 -12.79
N ARG A 316 -10.33 -16.34 -13.27
CA ARG A 316 -8.95 -16.83 -13.11
C ARG A 316 -7.93 -15.71 -13.19
N MET A 317 -6.70 -15.98 -12.80
CA MET A 317 -5.58 -15.11 -13.17
C MET A 317 -5.34 -15.18 -14.69
N ALA A 318 -5.27 -14.01 -15.32
CA ALA A 318 -5.14 -13.83 -16.77
C ALA A 318 -3.74 -13.29 -17.15
N LEU A 319 -3.31 -13.61 -18.37
CA LEU A 319 -2.04 -13.15 -18.94
C LEU A 319 -0.82 -13.42 -18.03
N GLN A 320 -0.81 -14.58 -17.35
CA GLN A 320 0.20 -14.93 -16.35
C GLN A 320 1.63 -15.04 -16.93
N THR A 321 1.77 -15.16 -18.25
CA THR A 321 3.07 -15.14 -18.92
C THR A 321 3.82 -13.82 -18.75
N ARG A 322 3.20 -12.75 -18.22
CA ARG A 322 3.89 -11.52 -17.82
C ARG A 322 4.69 -11.67 -16.53
N GLU A 323 4.31 -12.60 -15.67
CA GLU A 323 4.79 -12.69 -14.28
C GLU A 323 6.10 -13.48 -14.15
N GLN A 324 6.83 -13.19 -13.07
CA GLN A 324 8.16 -13.74 -12.75
C GLN A 324 8.23 -15.27 -12.75
N HIS A 325 7.15 -15.96 -12.36
CA HIS A 325 7.15 -17.42 -12.24
C HIS A 325 7.17 -18.14 -13.60
N ILE A 326 6.85 -17.43 -14.69
CA ILE A 326 6.96 -17.93 -16.06
C ILE A 326 8.12 -17.25 -16.79
N LYS A 327 8.17 -15.92 -16.78
CA LYS A 327 9.12 -15.17 -17.61
C LYS A 327 10.44 -14.81 -16.94
N ARG A 328 10.56 -15.00 -15.62
CA ARG A 328 11.82 -14.79 -14.88
C ARG A 328 12.41 -13.39 -15.16
N GLU A 329 13.64 -13.29 -15.65
CA GLU A 329 14.30 -12.03 -16.03
C GLU A 329 13.55 -11.21 -17.11
N LYS A 330 12.66 -11.83 -17.89
CA LYS A 330 11.86 -11.15 -18.93
C LYS A 330 10.46 -10.77 -18.45
N ALA A 331 10.19 -10.95 -17.16
CA ALA A 331 8.90 -10.57 -16.58
C ALA A 331 8.71 -9.06 -16.63
N THR A 332 7.46 -8.61 -16.51
CA THR A 332 7.17 -7.17 -16.50
C THR A 332 7.58 -6.49 -15.19
N SER A 333 7.72 -7.27 -14.12
CA SER A 333 8.13 -6.83 -12.78
C SER A 333 8.59 -8.04 -11.96
N ASN A 334 9.37 -7.80 -10.91
CA ASN A 334 9.75 -8.83 -9.93
C ASN A 334 8.63 -9.15 -8.91
N ILE A 335 7.51 -8.41 -8.90
CA ILE A 335 6.44 -8.59 -7.93
C ILE A 335 5.87 -10.03 -7.93
N CYS A 336 5.63 -10.58 -6.74
CA CYS A 336 5.06 -11.92 -6.56
C CYS A 336 3.93 -11.91 -5.52
N THR A 337 4.28 -11.67 -4.26
CA THR A 337 3.32 -11.26 -3.22
C THR A 337 2.98 -9.80 -3.45
N ALA A 338 1.70 -9.47 -3.43
CA ALA A 338 1.16 -8.11 -3.52
C ALA A 338 0.25 -7.87 -2.30
N GLN A 339 -0.81 -7.06 -2.43
CA GLN A 339 -1.64 -6.61 -1.31
C GLN A 339 -3.09 -7.06 -1.44
N ALA A 340 -3.30 -8.33 -1.81
CA ALA A 340 -4.61 -8.86 -2.18
C ALA A 340 -5.69 -8.74 -1.10
N LEU A 341 -5.36 -8.97 0.18
CA LEU A 341 -6.33 -8.84 1.27
C LEU A 341 -6.83 -7.38 1.40
N LEU A 342 -5.93 -6.41 1.23
CA LEU A 342 -6.25 -5.00 1.37
C LEU A 342 -6.97 -4.46 0.13
N ALA A 343 -6.66 -5.00 -1.05
CA ALA A 343 -7.44 -4.77 -2.27
C ALA A 343 -8.88 -5.29 -2.12
N ASN A 344 -9.05 -6.46 -1.49
CA ASN A 344 -10.37 -6.98 -1.15
C ASN A 344 -11.10 -6.08 -0.14
N MET A 345 -10.43 -5.60 0.91
CA MET A 345 -11.03 -4.64 1.85
C MET A 345 -11.49 -3.36 1.16
N ALA A 346 -10.66 -2.75 0.32
CA ALA A 346 -11.01 -1.56 -0.45
C ALA A 346 -12.15 -1.80 -1.44
N SER A 347 -12.19 -2.99 -2.08
CA SER A 347 -13.33 -3.39 -2.89
C SER A 347 -14.60 -3.55 -2.07
N MET A 348 -14.52 -4.13 -0.89
CA MET A 348 -15.67 -4.32 0.00
C MET A 348 -16.20 -2.98 0.52
N TYR A 349 -15.31 -2.01 0.75
CA TYR A 349 -15.66 -0.63 1.09
C TYR A 349 -16.49 0.00 -0.04
N ALA A 350 -16.01 -0.08 -1.29
CA ALA A 350 -16.74 0.44 -2.45
C ALA A 350 -18.07 -0.30 -2.69
N VAL A 351 -18.13 -1.62 -2.48
CA VAL A 351 -19.38 -2.41 -2.56
C VAL A 351 -20.39 -1.99 -1.49
N PHE A 352 -19.92 -1.72 -0.28
CA PHE A 352 -20.77 -1.36 0.85
C PHE A 352 -21.35 0.05 0.72
N HIS A 353 -20.52 1.02 0.30
CA HIS A 353 -20.94 2.40 0.14
C HIS A 353 -21.65 2.68 -1.20
N GLY A 354 -21.28 1.97 -2.27
CA GLY A 354 -21.74 2.25 -3.62
C GLY A 354 -21.30 3.63 -4.13
N PRO A 355 -21.68 3.99 -5.37
CA PRO A 355 -21.26 5.27 -5.97
C PRO A 355 -21.74 6.49 -5.18
N ASP A 356 -22.98 6.46 -4.68
CA ASP A 356 -23.55 7.58 -3.93
C ASP A 356 -22.94 7.74 -2.54
N GLY A 357 -22.70 6.63 -1.83
CA GLY A 357 -22.05 6.67 -0.53
C GLY A 357 -20.62 7.23 -0.63
N LEU A 358 -19.84 6.77 -1.63
CA LEU A 358 -18.50 7.29 -1.87
C LEU A 358 -18.53 8.79 -2.24
N ARG A 359 -19.45 9.20 -3.11
CA ARG A 359 -19.63 10.61 -3.47
C ARG A 359 -20.01 11.46 -2.25
N ASN A 360 -20.88 10.96 -1.37
CA ASN A 360 -21.27 11.68 -0.16
C ASN A 360 -20.10 11.83 0.82
N ILE A 361 -19.26 10.80 0.97
CA ILE A 361 -18.06 10.85 1.79
C ILE A 361 -17.10 11.92 1.23
N ALA A 362 -16.82 11.88 -0.07
CA ALA A 362 -15.94 12.85 -0.71
C ALA A 362 -16.51 14.28 -0.62
N LYS A 363 -17.81 14.48 -0.86
CA LYS A 363 -18.47 15.78 -0.74
C LYS A 363 -18.36 16.33 0.68
N ARG A 364 -18.59 15.50 1.70
CA ARG A 364 -18.43 15.92 3.09
C ARG A 364 -16.99 16.36 3.40
N VAL A 365 -16.00 15.60 2.94
CA VAL A 365 -14.58 15.95 3.10
C VAL A 365 -14.27 17.28 2.40
N ALA A 366 -14.72 17.45 1.16
CA ALA A 366 -14.54 18.68 0.38
C ALA A 366 -15.22 19.89 1.03
N LEU A 367 -16.48 19.75 1.49
CA LEU A 367 -17.20 20.82 2.19
C LEU A 367 -16.48 21.24 3.48
N LEU A 368 -16.02 20.30 4.30
CA LEU A 368 -15.24 20.62 5.50
C LEU A 368 -13.92 21.32 5.17
N THR A 369 -13.30 20.97 4.04
CA THR A 369 -12.08 21.60 3.55
C THR A 369 -12.33 23.01 3.03
N GLN A 370 -13.43 23.24 2.31
CA GLN A 370 -13.89 24.58 1.93
C GLN A 370 -14.18 25.44 3.16
N THR A 371 -14.88 24.90 4.16
CA THR A 371 -15.13 25.61 5.42
C THR A 371 -13.82 25.94 6.14
N LEU A 372 -12.85 25.02 6.17
CA LEU A 372 -11.52 25.29 6.72
C LEU A 372 -10.84 26.45 5.97
N ALA A 373 -10.82 26.38 4.64
CA ALA A 373 -10.21 27.39 3.79
C ALA A 373 -10.80 28.78 4.04
N ASN A 374 -12.12 28.91 3.93
CA ASN A 374 -12.85 30.16 4.17
C ASN A 374 -12.55 30.71 5.57
N ALA A 375 -12.62 29.86 6.59
CA ALA A 375 -12.36 30.26 7.97
C ALA A 375 -10.93 30.77 8.19
N LEU A 376 -9.94 30.23 7.48
CA LEU A 376 -8.55 30.68 7.53
C LEU A 376 -8.36 32.01 6.79
N GLU A 377 -8.96 32.16 5.60
CA GLU A 377 -8.89 33.40 4.82
C GLU A 377 -9.58 34.58 5.51
N GLU A 378 -10.74 34.37 6.13
CA GLU A 378 -11.43 35.36 6.96
C GLU A 378 -10.58 35.87 8.14
N ARG A 379 -9.62 35.04 8.58
CA ARG A 379 -8.66 35.36 9.64
C ARG A 379 -7.38 35.99 9.11
N GLY A 380 -7.30 36.24 7.82
CA GLY A 380 -6.19 36.91 7.15
C GLY A 380 -5.04 35.97 6.77
N TYR A 381 -5.23 34.65 6.79
CA TYR A 381 -4.25 33.73 6.24
C TYR A 381 -4.35 33.66 4.71
N GLU A 382 -3.22 33.57 4.05
CA GLU A 382 -3.12 33.37 2.60
C GLU A 382 -3.01 31.88 2.30
N LEU A 383 -3.89 31.35 1.46
CA LEU A 383 -3.81 29.99 0.94
C LEU A 383 -2.96 29.97 -0.33
N LEU A 384 -2.17 28.91 -0.51
CA LEU A 384 -1.28 28.79 -1.66
C LEU A 384 -2.02 28.51 -2.98
N HIS A 385 -3.18 27.87 -2.91
CA HIS A 385 -3.96 27.42 -4.06
C HIS A 385 -5.45 27.72 -3.83
N GLU A 386 -6.14 28.10 -4.90
CA GLU A 386 -7.59 28.33 -4.92
C GLU A 386 -8.39 27.02 -5.00
N TYR A 387 -7.86 26.04 -5.72
CA TYR A 387 -8.56 24.79 -6.03
C TYR A 387 -7.91 23.59 -5.39
N PHE A 388 -8.69 22.81 -4.65
CA PHE A 388 -8.24 21.66 -3.89
C PHE A 388 -9.40 20.69 -3.62
N PHE A 389 -9.05 19.47 -3.18
CA PHE A 389 -10.05 18.49 -2.72
C PHE A 389 -10.17 18.50 -1.20
N ASP A 390 -9.14 18.01 -0.52
CA ASP A 390 -9.14 17.80 0.94
C ASP A 390 -7.91 18.40 1.64
N THR A 391 -7.04 19.04 0.87
CA THR A 391 -5.73 19.48 1.33
C THR A 391 -5.52 20.95 1.00
N VAL A 392 -5.29 21.76 2.03
CA VAL A 392 -4.93 23.18 1.88
C VAL A 392 -3.51 23.42 2.38
N VAL A 393 -2.82 24.39 1.77
CA VAL A 393 -1.51 24.87 2.24
C VAL A 393 -1.63 26.33 2.61
N VAL A 394 -1.38 26.60 3.89
CA VAL A 394 -1.52 27.91 4.51
C VAL A 394 -0.14 28.54 4.65
N LYS A 395 0.00 29.79 4.20
CA LYS A 395 1.22 30.57 4.39
C LYS A 395 1.21 31.24 5.77
N VAL A 396 2.33 31.12 6.46
CA VAL A 396 2.55 31.68 7.80
C VAL A 396 3.95 32.30 7.89
N ASP A 397 4.16 33.19 8.87
CA ASP A 397 5.48 33.82 9.07
C ASP A 397 6.49 32.86 9.73
N ASP A 398 6.03 32.06 10.69
CA ASP A 398 6.83 31.07 11.42
C ASP A 398 5.96 29.89 11.85
N VAL A 399 6.28 28.68 11.39
CA VAL A 399 5.51 27.46 11.70
C VAL A 399 5.60 27.03 13.16
N LYS A 400 6.63 27.49 13.90
CA LYS A 400 6.95 26.97 15.23
C LYS A 400 5.80 27.14 16.23
N SER A 401 5.21 28.34 16.31
CA SER A 401 4.13 28.63 17.25
C SER A 401 2.86 27.80 16.97
N PHE A 402 2.51 27.65 15.69
CA PHE A 402 1.39 26.81 15.24
C PHE A 402 1.62 25.35 15.58
N ARG A 403 2.84 24.84 15.35
CA ARG A 403 3.22 23.47 15.70
C ARG A 403 3.09 23.21 17.20
N GLU A 404 3.66 24.07 18.04
CA GLU A 404 3.57 23.93 19.50
C GLU A 404 2.11 24.00 20.00
N LYS A 405 1.27 24.81 19.37
CA LYS A 405 -0.16 24.88 19.70
C LYS A 405 -0.94 23.64 19.22
N ALA A 406 -0.66 23.14 18.03
CA ALA A 406 -1.28 21.92 17.49
C ALA A 406 -0.89 20.67 18.30
N GLU A 407 0.40 20.52 18.62
CA GLU A 407 0.89 19.37 19.41
C GLU A 407 0.29 19.36 20.83
N ARG A 408 0.08 20.53 21.46
CA ARG A 408 -0.66 20.65 22.73
C ARG A 408 -2.12 20.20 22.65
N GLN A 409 -2.72 20.25 21.46
CA GLN A 409 -4.07 19.77 21.16
C GLN A 409 -4.07 18.33 20.60
N HIS A 410 -2.91 17.66 20.58
CA HIS A 410 -2.74 16.33 19.99
C HIS A 410 -3.08 16.26 18.48
N ILE A 411 -2.68 17.30 17.74
CA ILE A 411 -2.85 17.43 16.29
C ILE A 411 -1.47 17.49 15.60
N ASN A 412 -1.34 16.81 14.47
CA ASN A 412 -0.19 16.95 13.57
C ASN A 412 -0.60 17.56 12.23
N PHE A 413 0.18 18.54 11.76
CA PHE A 413 0.11 19.08 10.40
C PHE A 413 1.37 18.71 9.61
N ARG A 414 1.34 18.96 8.30
CA ARG A 414 2.54 18.89 7.45
C ARG A 414 3.26 20.23 7.42
N TYR A 415 4.58 20.22 7.51
CA TYR A 415 5.43 21.42 7.43
C TYR A 415 6.40 21.29 6.25
N TYR A 416 6.30 22.15 5.24
CA TYR A 416 7.15 22.09 4.03
C TYR A 416 8.46 22.86 4.19
N ASN A 417 8.41 23.94 4.95
CA ASN A 417 9.50 24.86 5.26
C ASN A 417 9.09 25.66 6.51
N ASN A 418 9.78 26.75 6.85
CA ASN A 418 9.41 27.57 8.00
C ASN A 418 8.23 28.52 7.73
N GLN A 419 7.55 28.42 6.58
CA GLN A 419 6.57 29.39 6.11
C GLN A 419 5.25 28.76 5.60
N HIS A 420 5.14 27.44 5.51
CA HIS A 420 3.97 26.78 4.93
C HIS A 420 3.54 25.56 5.77
N ILE A 421 2.25 25.51 6.08
CA ILE A 421 1.59 24.43 6.81
C ILE A 421 0.55 23.78 5.90
N GLY A 422 0.72 22.49 5.62
CA GLY A 422 -0.27 21.67 4.92
C GLY A 422 -1.24 21.02 5.89
N ILE A 423 -2.52 21.03 5.54
CA ILE A 423 -3.61 20.45 6.31
C ILE A 423 -4.44 19.59 5.37
N SER A 424 -4.37 18.27 5.53
CA SER A 424 -5.18 17.30 4.79
C SER A 424 -6.29 16.75 5.68
N ILE A 425 -7.54 17.09 5.38
CA ILE A 425 -8.73 16.59 6.07
C ILE A 425 -9.15 15.23 5.49
N ASP A 426 -9.82 14.40 6.29
CA ASP A 426 -10.25 13.08 5.86
C ASP A 426 -11.65 12.71 6.35
N GLU A 427 -12.08 11.47 6.05
CA GLU A 427 -13.41 10.95 6.36
C GLU A 427 -13.75 11.03 7.86
N THR A 428 -12.74 10.98 8.73
CA THR A 428 -12.91 10.97 10.18
C THR A 428 -13.13 12.34 10.79
N THR A 429 -12.84 13.41 10.06
CA THR A 429 -12.94 14.80 10.57
C THR A 429 -14.38 15.18 10.87
N THR A 430 -14.64 15.56 12.11
CA THR A 430 -15.92 16.09 12.58
C THR A 430 -15.88 17.63 12.63
N PRO A 431 -17.03 18.30 12.78
CA PRO A 431 -17.05 19.73 13.10
C PRO A 431 -16.23 20.10 14.35
N SER A 432 -16.20 19.24 15.37
CA SER A 432 -15.36 19.49 16.55
C SER A 432 -13.87 19.44 16.21
N ASP A 433 -13.47 18.48 15.38
CA ASP A 433 -12.07 18.39 14.93
C ASP A 433 -11.70 19.62 14.08
N LEU A 434 -12.60 20.07 13.21
CA LEU A 434 -12.40 21.28 12.39
C LEU A 434 -12.24 22.54 13.27
N PHE A 435 -13.00 22.64 14.36
CA PHE A 435 -12.83 23.68 15.37
C PHE A 435 -11.42 23.65 15.96
N ASP A 436 -10.90 22.49 16.36
CA ASP A 436 -9.56 22.37 16.96
C ASP A 436 -8.45 22.68 15.96
N VAL A 437 -8.65 22.33 14.67
CA VAL A 437 -7.75 22.73 13.58
C VAL A 437 -7.73 24.25 13.45
N ILE A 438 -8.88 24.91 13.28
CA ILE A 438 -8.96 26.38 13.17
C ILE A 438 -8.42 27.06 14.44
N ASN A 439 -8.68 26.47 15.60
CA ASN A 439 -8.19 26.96 16.89
C ASN A 439 -6.66 27.05 16.90
N SER A 440 -5.98 26.11 16.22
CA SER A 440 -4.52 26.12 16.10
C SER A 440 -3.98 27.34 15.34
N PHE A 441 -4.83 28.07 14.62
CA PHE A 441 -4.49 29.27 13.84
C PHE A 441 -5.01 30.59 14.43
N VAL A 442 -5.70 30.59 15.57
CA VAL A 442 -6.12 31.83 16.26
C VAL A 442 -5.30 32.07 17.51
N ASN A 443 -5.30 33.31 18.01
CA ASN A 443 -4.80 33.60 19.35
C ASN A 443 -5.75 32.98 20.41
N ASP A 444 -5.28 32.77 21.63
CA ASP A 444 -6.07 32.12 22.71
C ASP A 444 -7.19 33.02 23.29
N VAL A 445 -7.48 34.16 22.67
CA VAL A 445 -8.42 35.18 23.16
C VAL A 445 -9.63 35.29 22.24
N ASP A 446 -9.44 35.13 20.93
CA ASP A 446 -10.49 35.25 19.94
C ASP A 446 -11.33 33.97 19.86
N PRO A 447 -12.67 34.06 19.90
CA PRO A 447 -13.52 32.89 19.77
C PRO A 447 -13.38 32.29 18.37
N VAL A 448 -13.19 30.98 18.30
CA VAL A 448 -13.29 30.24 17.05
C VAL A 448 -14.78 30.12 16.69
N ALA A 449 -15.17 30.82 15.65
CA ALA A 449 -16.47 30.69 15.01
C ALA A 449 -16.25 30.46 13.51
N TYR A 450 -17.00 29.53 12.94
CA TYR A 450 -17.10 29.30 11.51
C TYR A 450 -18.52 28.83 11.22
N GLU A 451 -19.02 29.13 10.02
CA GLU A 451 -20.32 28.67 9.56
C GLU A 451 -20.14 27.43 8.68
N LEU A 452 -20.85 26.35 9.00
CA LEU A 452 -20.99 25.24 8.07
C LEU A 452 -22.13 25.59 7.12
N GLU A 453 -21.76 26.00 5.92
CA GLU A 453 -22.75 26.19 4.86
C GLU A 453 -23.50 24.87 4.64
N HIS A 454 -24.83 24.98 4.61
CA HIS A 454 -25.72 23.85 4.34
C HIS A 454 -26.02 23.70 2.85
N GLU A 455 -25.51 24.60 2.01
CA GLU A 455 -25.66 24.53 0.56
C GLU A 455 -24.62 23.55 0.00
N ASP A 456 -25.05 22.63 -0.86
CA ASP A 456 -24.22 21.57 -1.46
C ASP A 456 -23.22 22.10 -2.53
N THR A 457 -22.95 23.41 -2.55
CA THR A 457 -22.08 24.06 -3.54
C THR A 457 -20.61 23.94 -3.14
N LEU A 458 -19.82 23.37 -4.05
CA LEU A 458 -18.37 23.24 -3.92
C LEU A 458 -17.70 24.22 -4.89
N ASP A 459 -17.14 25.30 -4.37
CA ASP A 459 -16.43 26.32 -5.16
C ASP A 459 -14.92 26.03 -5.25
N ILE A 460 -14.43 25.09 -4.44
CA ILE A 460 -13.02 24.68 -4.37
C ILE A 460 -12.58 23.70 -5.48
N ILE A 461 -13.49 23.33 -6.39
CA ILE A 461 -13.19 22.48 -7.55
C ILE A 461 -13.59 23.24 -8.82
N PRO A 462 -12.69 23.42 -9.81
CA PRO A 462 -13.03 24.08 -11.06
C PRO A 462 -14.14 23.34 -11.80
N THR A 463 -15.06 24.07 -12.42
CA THR A 463 -16.12 23.47 -13.25
C THR A 463 -15.56 22.57 -14.36
N ALA A 464 -14.40 22.95 -14.94
CA ALA A 464 -13.73 22.19 -16.00
C ALA A 464 -13.12 20.86 -15.53
N LEU A 465 -12.96 20.68 -14.22
CA LEU A 465 -12.40 19.49 -13.56
C LEU A 465 -13.41 18.81 -12.63
N THR A 466 -14.68 19.20 -12.67
CA THR A 466 -15.75 18.51 -11.97
C THR A 466 -16.15 17.26 -12.75
N ARG A 467 -16.19 16.11 -12.08
CA ARG A 467 -16.62 14.84 -12.66
C ARG A 467 -18.08 14.90 -13.10
N THR A 468 -18.32 14.48 -14.33
CA THR A 468 -19.68 14.31 -14.87
C THR A 468 -19.98 12.86 -15.26
N SER A 469 -18.96 12.02 -15.39
CA SER A 469 -19.10 10.60 -15.71
C SER A 469 -19.60 9.76 -14.53
N GLU A 470 -20.43 8.78 -14.83
CA GLU A 470 -20.86 7.77 -13.86
C GLU A 470 -19.70 6.81 -13.52
N PHE A 471 -19.81 6.15 -12.36
CA PHE A 471 -18.90 5.10 -11.91
C PHE A 471 -19.64 4.08 -11.07
N LEU A 472 -19.10 2.86 -10.96
CA LEU A 472 -19.64 1.78 -10.14
C LEU A 472 -21.10 1.44 -10.47
N THR A 473 -21.45 1.48 -11.75
CA THR A 473 -22.81 1.20 -12.24
C THR A 473 -23.14 -0.31 -12.22
N HIS A 474 -22.12 -1.18 -12.09
CA HIS A 474 -22.33 -2.62 -12.00
C HIS A 474 -23.18 -2.99 -10.76
N PRO A 475 -24.13 -3.96 -10.87
CA PRO A 475 -25.05 -4.28 -9.77
C PRO A 475 -24.39 -4.65 -8.44
N VAL A 476 -23.17 -5.19 -8.46
CA VAL A 476 -22.42 -5.56 -7.24
C VAL A 476 -22.23 -4.36 -6.31
N PHE A 477 -22.04 -3.15 -6.84
CA PHE A 477 -21.86 -1.93 -6.04
C PHE A 477 -23.19 -1.28 -5.62
N ASN A 478 -24.32 -1.89 -5.98
CA ASN A 478 -25.66 -1.34 -5.81
C ASN A 478 -26.62 -2.29 -5.07
N SER A 479 -26.12 -3.41 -4.54
CA SER A 479 -26.95 -4.50 -3.98
C SER A 479 -26.64 -4.89 -2.53
N HIS A 480 -25.57 -4.36 -1.93
CA HIS A 480 -25.01 -4.87 -0.67
C HIS A 480 -24.82 -3.80 0.42
N HIS A 481 -25.68 -2.77 0.45
CA HIS A 481 -25.49 -1.58 1.30
C HIS A 481 -25.94 -1.75 2.76
N SER A 482 -26.86 -2.68 3.06
CA SER A 482 -27.16 -3.00 4.47
C SER A 482 -26.12 -3.93 5.05
N GLU A 483 -25.83 -3.79 6.34
CA GLU A 483 -24.85 -4.64 7.03
C GLU A 483 -25.17 -6.14 6.89
N THR A 484 -26.46 -6.51 6.93
CA THR A 484 -26.89 -7.90 6.70
C THR A 484 -26.61 -8.39 5.29
N GLN A 485 -26.85 -7.57 4.26
CA GLN A 485 -26.52 -7.94 2.88
C GLN A 485 -25.00 -8.08 2.71
N MET A 486 -24.23 -7.17 3.31
CA MET A 486 -22.77 -7.20 3.24
C MET A 486 -22.19 -8.44 3.93
N MET A 487 -22.66 -8.78 5.13
CA MET A 487 -22.27 -10.02 5.82
C MET A 487 -22.56 -11.26 4.97
N ARG A 488 -23.73 -11.31 4.32
CA ARG A 488 -24.10 -12.42 3.43
C ARG A 488 -23.19 -12.48 2.21
N TYR A 489 -22.88 -11.34 1.58
CA TYR A 489 -21.99 -11.28 0.43
C TYR A 489 -20.56 -11.74 0.78
N ILE A 490 -19.98 -11.20 1.86
CA ILE A 490 -18.66 -11.62 2.37
C ILE A 490 -18.63 -13.13 2.63
N THR A 491 -19.66 -13.66 3.31
CA THR A 491 -19.75 -15.10 3.62
C THR A 491 -19.93 -15.94 2.36
N GLN A 492 -20.70 -15.46 1.38
CA GLN A 492 -20.90 -16.15 0.10
C GLN A 492 -19.60 -16.24 -0.70
N LEU A 493 -18.76 -15.20 -0.70
CA LEU A 493 -17.45 -15.27 -1.33
C LEU A 493 -16.51 -16.19 -0.55
N GLN A 494 -16.45 -16.05 0.78
CA GLN A 494 -15.62 -16.89 1.63
C GLN A 494 -15.90 -18.39 1.42
N SER A 495 -17.16 -18.79 1.26
CA SER A 495 -17.53 -20.20 1.11
C SER A 495 -17.09 -20.83 -0.23
N LYS A 496 -16.67 -20.01 -1.21
CA LYS A 496 -16.10 -20.46 -2.48
C LYS A 496 -14.59 -20.73 -2.40
N ASP A 497 -13.96 -20.40 -1.27
CA ASP A 497 -12.52 -20.39 -1.12
C ASP A 497 -12.06 -21.45 -0.11
N ILE A 498 -11.14 -22.33 -0.54
CA ILE A 498 -10.38 -23.14 0.42
C ILE A 498 -9.33 -22.27 1.12
N SER A 499 -9.17 -22.48 2.42
CA SER A 499 -8.22 -21.77 3.28
C SER A 499 -7.76 -22.68 4.43
N LEU A 500 -6.86 -22.21 5.31
CA LEU A 500 -6.33 -23.05 6.40
C LEU A 500 -7.36 -23.40 7.47
N VAL A 501 -8.54 -22.77 7.47
CA VAL A 501 -9.66 -23.18 8.34
C VAL A 501 -10.27 -24.52 7.91
N HIS A 502 -9.99 -24.96 6.68
CA HIS A 502 -10.54 -26.19 6.11
C HIS A 502 -9.57 -27.35 6.21
N SER A 503 -8.34 -27.17 5.71
CA SER A 503 -7.36 -28.25 5.58
C SER A 503 -5.94 -27.70 5.40
N MET A 504 -4.95 -28.60 5.43
CA MET A 504 -3.59 -28.28 5.01
C MET A 504 -3.58 -27.84 3.54
N ILE A 505 -2.92 -26.72 3.26
CA ILE A 505 -2.62 -26.24 1.90
C ILE A 505 -1.10 -26.39 1.68
N PRO A 506 -0.61 -27.55 1.20
CA PRO A 506 0.81 -27.89 1.20
C PRO A 506 1.57 -27.27 0.01
N LEU A 507 1.49 -25.95 -0.13
CA LEU A 507 2.20 -25.22 -1.19
C LEU A 507 3.70 -25.14 -0.88
N GLY A 508 4.50 -25.84 -1.69
CA GLY A 508 5.96 -25.71 -1.68
C GLY A 508 6.38 -24.24 -1.83
N SER A 509 7.47 -23.86 -1.14
CA SER A 509 8.02 -22.50 -1.12
C SER A 509 7.11 -21.41 -0.49
N CYS A 510 5.91 -21.76 0.01
CA CYS A 510 4.99 -20.77 0.60
C CYS A 510 4.92 -20.85 2.14
N THR A 511 5.35 -21.95 2.75
CA THR A 511 5.35 -22.15 4.21
C THR A 511 3.98 -21.83 4.86
N MET A 512 2.93 -22.51 4.40
CA MET A 512 1.55 -22.34 4.88
C MET A 512 1.39 -22.91 6.31
N LYS A 513 1.93 -22.20 7.29
CA LYS A 513 1.88 -22.50 8.73
C LYS A 513 0.67 -21.83 9.40
N LEU A 514 0.53 -22.06 10.70
CA LEU A 514 -0.46 -21.35 11.53
C LEU A 514 -0.21 -19.84 11.51
N ASN A 515 -1.28 -19.08 11.28
CA ASN A 515 -1.39 -17.66 11.63
C ASN A 515 -2.21 -17.59 12.93
N ALA A 516 -1.55 -17.49 14.09
CA ALA A 516 -2.24 -17.67 15.36
C ALA A 516 -3.12 -16.46 15.68
N ALA A 517 -4.30 -16.70 16.27
CA ALA A 517 -5.21 -15.60 16.64
C ALA A 517 -4.52 -14.57 17.55
N SER A 518 -3.72 -15.04 18.51
CA SER A 518 -2.93 -14.18 19.41
C SER A 518 -1.95 -13.28 18.66
N GLU A 519 -1.39 -13.72 17.53
CA GLU A 519 -0.50 -12.91 16.66
C GLU A 519 -1.30 -11.87 15.85
N MET A 520 -2.53 -12.20 15.45
CA MET A 520 -3.36 -11.39 14.56
C MET A 520 -4.18 -10.31 15.29
N ILE A 521 -4.66 -10.57 16.51
CA ILE A 521 -5.52 -9.65 17.28
C ILE A 521 -4.92 -8.23 17.41
N PRO A 522 -3.62 -8.04 17.71
CA PRO A 522 -3.07 -6.69 17.89
C PRO A 522 -3.16 -5.81 16.64
N LEU A 523 -3.23 -6.39 15.43
CA LEU A 523 -3.19 -5.64 14.18
C LEU A 523 -4.36 -4.67 14.00
N SER A 524 -5.50 -4.92 14.65
CA SER A 524 -6.67 -4.02 14.60
C SER A 524 -6.72 -2.99 15.73
N TRP A 525 -5.82 -3.07 16.73
CA TRP A 525 -5.81 -2.11 17.84
C TRP A 525 -5.41 -0.72 17.36
N ALA A 526 -6.17 0.30 17.76
CA ALA A 526 -5.97 1.69 17.33
C ALA A 526 -4.54 2.21 17.56
N HIS A 527 -3.87 1.78 18.64
CA HIS A 527 -2.50 2.22 18.94
C HIS A 527 -1.45 1.67 17.95
N TRP A 528 -1.83 0.71 17.11
CA TRP A 528 -1.07 0.27 15.94
C TRP A 528 -1.70 0.80 14.65
N SER A 529 -2.99 0.50 14.44
CA SER A 529 -3.67 0.70 13.17
C SER A 529 -3.94 2.16 12.81
N LYS A 530 -3.97 3.09 13.77
CA LYS A 530 -4.28 4.51 13.56
C LYS A 530 -3.07 5.44 13.55
N MET A 531 -1.85 4.91 13.58
CA MET A 531 -0.64 5.73 13.50
C MET A 531 -0.37 6.16 12.05
N HIS A 532 -0.19 7.46 11.83
CA HIS A 532 0.25 7.99 10.54
C HIS A 532 1.75 7.71 10.32
N PRO A 533 2.20 7.24 9.14
CA PRO A 533 3.62 6.85 8.92
C PRO A 533 4.61 7.98 9.17
N PHE A 534 4.21 9.23 8.89
CA PHE A 534 5.04 10.42 9.06
C PHE A 534 4.77 11.20 10.36
N ALA A 535 4.07 10.59 11.31
CA ALA A 535 3.93 11.19 12.65
C ALA A 535 5.32 11.38 13.30
N PRO A 536 5.51 12.44 14.12
CA PRO A 536 6.74 12.64 14.88
C PRO A 536 7.19 11.38 15.64
N ILE A 537 8.51 11.11 15.62
CA ILE A 537 9.05 9.83 16.13
C ILE A 537 8.77 9.61 17.62
N ASP A 538 8.63 10.67 18.41
CA ASP A 538 8.29 10.61 19.84
C ASP A 538 6.82 10.19 20.09
N GLN A 539 5.99 10.16 19.05
CA GLN A 539 4.64 9.61 19.07
C GLN A 539 4.61 8.12 18.71
N ALA A 540 5.71 7.56 18.19
CA ALA A 540 5.79 6.19 17.68
C ALA A 540 6.79 5.32 18.49
N GLU A 541 6.87 5.51 19.81
CA GLU A 541 7.80 4.74 20.66
C GLU A 541 7.51 3.23 20.63
N GLY A 542 6.24 2.83 20.59
CA GLY A 542 5.84 1.43 20.46
C GLY A 542 6.33 0.81 19.15
N TYR A 543 6.18 1.52 18.02
CA TYR A 543 6.75 1.07 16.74
C TYR A 543 8.28 1.03 16.76
N THR A 544 8.92 2.03 17.36
CA THR A 544 10.39 2.08 17.53
C THR A 544 10.89 0.86 18.31
N PHE A 545 10.18 0.46 19.37
CA PHE A 545 10.47 -0.75 20.12
C PHE A 545 10.38 -2.00 19.23
N ILE A 546 9.30 -2.15 18.44
CA ILE A 546 9.13 -3.29 17.53
C ILE A 546 10.25 -3.35 16.50
N VAL A 547 10.55 -2.24 15.84
CA VAL A 547 11.63 -2.17 14.84
C VAL A 547 12.96 -2.61 15.45
N LYS A 548 13.29 -2.12 16.65
CA LYS A 548 14.54 -2.45 17.33
C LYS A 548 14.61 -3.92 17.76
N GLU A 549 13.62 -4.42 18.48
CA GLU A 549 13.66 -5.79 19.01
C GLU A 549 13.51 -6.84 17.91
N LEU A 550 12.62 -6.63 16.93
CA LEU A 550 12.47 -7.57 15.82
C LEU A 550 13.74 -7.61 14.97
N SER A 551 14.34 -6.47 14.66
CA SER A 551 15.61 -6.43 13.91
C SER A 551 16.71 -7.18 14.67
N LYS A 552 16.82 -6.99 15.99
CA LYS A 552 17.77 -7.71 16.83
C LYS A 552 17.53 -9.22 16.82
N TYR A 553 16.28 -9.67 16.93
CA TYR A 553 15.96 -11.10 16.90
C TYR A 553 16.25 -11.71 15.52
N LEU A 554 15.94 -11.00 14.43
CA LEU A 554 16.25 -11.45 13.08
C LEU A 554 17.76 -11.51 12.84
N CYS A 555 18.54 -10.55 13.32
CA CYS A 555 20.01 -10.60 13.31
C CYS A 555 20.54 -11.80 14.09
N GLU A 556 19.99 -12.11 15.27
CA GLU A 556 20.40 -13.29 16.03
C GLU A 556 20.07 -14.60 15.31
N ILE A 557 18.91 -14.68 14.66
CA ILE A 557 18.47 -15.87 13.90
C ILE A 557 19.29 -16.07 12.62
N THR A 558 19.57 -14.99 11.90
CA THR A 558 20.23 -15.03 10.58
C THR A 558 21.75 -14.85 10.65
N LYS A 559 22.25 -14.40 11.79
CA LYS A 559 23.66 -14.03 12.04
C LYS A 559 24.19 -12.91 11.14
N PHE A 560 23.30 -12.05 10.62
CA PHE A 560 23.66 -10.77 10.01
C PHE A 560 23.84 -9.67 11.05
N ASP A 561 24.68 -8.68 10.76
CA ASP A 561 24.97 -7.56 11.66
C ASP A 561 23.83 -6.53 11.74
N ALA A 562 22.98 -6.45 10.71
CA ALA A 562 21.89 -5.49 10.62
C ALA A 562 20.70 -6.06 9.84
N CYS A 563 19.52 -5.52 10.12
CA CYS A 563 18.26 -5.86 9.45
C CYS A 563 17.53 -4.57 9.07
N SER A 564 17.02 -4.50 7.84
CA SER A 564 16.10 -3.45 7.39
C SER A 564 14.70 -4.03 7.26
N LEU A 565 13.71 -3.33 7.81
CA LEU A 565 12.30 -3.71 7.75
C LEU A 565 11.50 -2.93 6.68
N GLN A 566 12.17 -2.11 5.87
CA GLN A 566 11.52 -1.30 4.84
C GLN A 566 10.96 -2.13 3.67
N PRO A 567 11.65 -3.17 3.14
CA PRO A 567 11.12 -3.95 2.02
C PRO A 567 9.82 -4.67 2.38
N ASN A 568 8.71 -4.27 1.75
CA ASN A 568 7.36 -4.77 2.03
C ASN A 568 6.97 -6.03 1.23
N SER A 569 7.94 -6.71 0.62
CA SER A 569 7.80 -8.07 0.09
C SER A 569 9.15 -8.76 -0.04
N GLY A 570 9.15 -10.09 -0.21
CA GLY A 570 10.39 -10.84 -0.46
C GLY A 570 11.14 -10.37 -1.71
N ALA A 571 10.41 -10.08 -2.80
CA ALA A 571 11.01 -9.56 -4.04
C ALA A 571 11.62 -8.15 -3.85
N GLN A 572 11.01 -7.30 -3.02
CA GLN A 572 11.62 -6.03 -2.62
C GLN A 572 12.86 -6.23 -1.76
N GLY A 573 12.88 -7.25 -0.89
CA GLY A 573 14.05 -7.61 -0.09
C GLY A 573 15.23 -8.06 -0.97
N GLU A 574 14.97 -8.87 -1.99
CA GLU A 574 15.95 -9.23 -3.02
C GLU A 574 16.50 -7.98 -3.71
N TYR A 575 15.62 -7.14 -4.26
CA TYR A 575 16.01 -5.92 -4.99
C TYR A 575 16.83 -4.96 -4.12
N ALA A 576 16.38 -4.68 -2.89
CA ALA A 576 17.11 -3.83 -1.94
C ALA A 576 18.48 -4.42 -1.57
N GLY A 577 18.57 -5.74 -1.39
CA GLY A 577 19.83 -6.44 -1.14
C GLY A 577 20.80 -6.31 -2.31
N LEU A 578 20.32 -6.46 -3.55
CA LEU A 578 21.13 -6.29 -4.76
C LEU A 578 21.60 -4.84 -4.93
N LEU A 579 20.75 -3.85 -4.68
CA LEU A 579 21.15 -2.44 -4.67
C LEU A 579 22.19 -2.14 -3.59
N THR A 580 22.06 -2.76 -2.41
CA THR A 580 23.05 -2.63 -1.33
C THR A 580 24.41 -3.21 -1.75
N ILE A 581 24.42 -4.38 -2.40
CA ILE A 581 25.64 -5.00 -2.95
C ILE A 581 26.26 -4.11 -4.03
N LYS A 582 25.45 -3.55 -4.94
CA LYS A 582 25.89 -2.60 -5.95
C LYS A 582 26.55 -1.37 -5.31
N GLY A 583 25.88 -0.72 -4.36
CA GLY A 583 26.42 0.43 -3.63
C GLY A 583 27.70 0.10 -2.87
N TYR A 584 27.82 -1.11 -2.32
CA TYR A 584 29.06 -1.59 -1.69
C TYR A 584 30.21 -1.71 -2.69
N HIS A 585 29.99 -2.25 -3.90
CA HIS A 585 31.02 -2.29 -4.94
C HIS A 585 31.43 -0.89 -5.40
N GLU A 586 30.46 0.02 -5.61
CA GLU A 586 30.71 1.40 -6.00
C GLU A 586 31.54 2.16 -4.97
N SER A 587 31.23 1.98 -3.68
CA SER A 587 31.97 2.62 -2.58
C SER A 587 33.46 2.25 -2.52
N ARG A 588 33.84 1.14 -3.16
CA ARG A 588 35.22 0.64 -3.23
C ARG A 588 35.87 0.83 -4.60
N GLY A 589 35.23 1.58 -5.50
CA GLY A 589 35.71 1.77 -6.88
C GLY A 589 35.58 0.52 -7.77
N GLU A 590 34.79 -0.47 -7.34
CA GLU A 590 34.56 -1.73 -8.07
C GLU A 590 33.21 -1.75 -8.80
N GLY A 591 32.63 -0.58 -9.12
CA GLY A 591 31.31 -0.47 -9.76
C GLY A 591 31.19 -1.16 -11.14
N HIS A 592 32.31 -1.53 -11.76
CA HIS A 592 32.34 -2.34 -12.97
C HIS A 592 31.83 -3.78 -12.78
N ARG A 593 31.67 -4.25 -11.52
CA ARG A 593 31.17 -5.59 -11.19
C ARG A 593 29.65 -5.62 -11.23
N ASN A 594 29.08 -6.04 -12.37
CA ASN A 594 27.63 -6.09 -12.61
C ASN A 594 27.12 -7.48 -13.04
N VAL A 595 27.92 -8.53 -12.89
CA VAL A 595 27.53 -9.91 -13.24
C VAL A 595 26.99 -10.64 -12.01
N MET A 596 25.75 -11.13 -12.11
CA MET A 596 25.09 -11.94 -11.08
C MET A 596 24.95 -13.39 -11.53
N LEU A 597 25.44 -14.33 -10.71
CA LEU A 597 25.29 -15.76 -10.95
C LEU A 597 24.01 -16.25 -10.30
N ILE A 598 23.03 -16.66 -11.11
CA ILE A 598 21.71 -17.12 -10.63
C ILE A 598 21.49 -18.57 -11.08
N PRO A 599 21.41 -19.53 -10.15
CA PRO A 599 21.09 -20.91 -10.48
C PRO A 599 19.71 -21.01 -11.16
N ILE A 600 19.57 -21.90 -12.15
CA ILE A 600 18.30 -22.11 -12.86
C ILE A 600 17.15 -22.56 -11.95
N SER A 601 17.48 -23.14 -10.79
CA SER A 601 16.52 -23.57 -9.76
C SER A 601 16.04 -22.43 -8.86
N ALA A 602 16.65 -21.24 -8.94
CA ALA A 602 16.22 -20.09 -8.15
C ALA A 602 14.78 -19.70 -8.50
N HIS A 603 14.07 -19.11 -7.54
CA HIS A 603 12.73 -18.60 -7.75
C HIS A 603 12.74 -17.55 -8.88
N GLY A 604 11.61 -17.36 -9.58
CA GLY A 604 11.54 -16.44 -10.71
C GLY A 604 11.75 -14.97 -10.35
N THR A 605 11.56 -14.62 -9.06
CA THR A 605 11.85 -13.29 -8.51
C THR A 605 13.33 -12.97 -8.58
N ASN A 606 14.23 -13.91 -8.28
CA ASN A 606 15.67 -13.66 -8.26
C ASN A 606 16.20 -13.04 -9.57
N PRO A 607 15.96 -13.64 -10.76
CA PRO A 607 16.39 -13.04 -12.02
C PRO A 607 15.57 -11.81 -12.42
N ALA A 608 14.31 -11.68 -11.99
CA ALA A 608 13.51 -10.48 -12.25
C ALA A 608 13.97 -9.28 -11.42
N SER A 609 14.42 -9.49 -10.17
CA SER A 609 14.98 -8.47 -9.29
C SER A 609 16.38 -8.02 -9.74
N ALA A 610 17.07 -8.85 -10.52
CA ALA A 610 18.44 -8.63 -10.97
C ALA A 610 18.53 -7.80 -12.26
N VAL A 611 17.43 -7.65 -13.00
CA VAL A 611 17.39 -7.00 -14.32
C VAL A 611 16.73 -5.62 -14.24
#